data_AF-A0A7S2GPH1-F1
#
_entry.id   AF-A0A7S2GPH1-F1
#
_cell.length_a   1.000
_cell.length_b   1.000
_cell.length_c   1.000
_cell.angle_alpha   90.00
_cell.angle_beta   90.00
_cell.angle_gamma   90.00
#
_symmetry.space_group_name_H-M   'P 1'
#
loop_
_entity.id
_entity.type
_entity.pdbx_description
1 polymer ?
#
loop_
_entity_poly.entity_id
_entity_poly.type
_entity_poly.pdbx_seq_one_letter_code
_entity_poly.pdbx_strand_id
1 'polypeptide(L)'
;MEMELKALDDDAARQLISRLTEHAFRVLNVDMDPFFEEHALTFDTPVADLVSGRGHKNELHQVYLLYVEELETHLDEFIQNEGFASSKECFEFIQSAVSRDVIRQKEHMARLQEHLQQMQRSWEAEFNDSETKRNDEEDKCSDDNNDDNDGDGFGMNVPLMLFCQPIGLDTLINSVLSISEYPTFANMMRVKAQQAKLVQKIEDEARQRDVDKVTRAQQLRELRDLDDGNLFGTLRKRVCGLQRRSDMVYQCQAVMDGKTWDAMIIRGDSADGTSKKFLLTLVDFVFHRLMVLSPDEDDKIRNDMIKILDMVWGDPLEDVVTSFLEKAFVYVDAIDNQTAVFIRAQTRAAKDIRKRMAANRGLRIKS
;
A
#
# COMPACT_ATOMS: atom_id res chain seq x y z
N MET A 1 -18.91 47.08 10.41
CA MET A 1 -19.13 46.70 11.82
C MET A 1 -19.94 45.40 11.97
N GLU A 2 -21.24 45.30 11.65
CA GLU A 2 -21.97 44.00 11.80
C GLU A 2 -21.45 42.87 10.89
N MET A 3 -21.01 43.17 9.66
CA MET A 3 -20.36 42.16 8.79
C MET A 3 -18.99 41.70 9.32
N GLU A 4 -18.24 42.57 10.00
CA GLU A 4 -16.92 42.23 10.53
C GLU A 4 -17.02 41.32 11.76
N LEU A 5 -18.01 41.58 12.63
CA LEU A 5 -18.32 40.70 13.77
C LEU A 5 -18.77 39.30 13.33
N LYS A 6 -19.54 39.18 12.24
CA LYS A 6 -19.94 37.87 11.68
C LYS A 6 -18.77 37.11 11.03
N ALA A 7 -17.87 37.82 10.35
CA ALA A 7 -16.70 37.21 9.73
C ALA A 7 -15.71 36.63 10.75
N LEU A 8 -15.57 37.29 11.91
CA LEU A 8 -14.75 36.80 13.02
C LEU A 8 -15.32 35.50 13.65
N ASP A 9 -16.65 35.40 13.76
CA ASP A 9 -17.30 34.20 14.30
C ASP A 9 -17.18 32.99 13.36
N ASP A 10 -17.28 33.22 12.05
CA ASP A 10 -17.17 32.13 11.06
C ASP A 10 -15.75 31.56 10.95
N ASP A 11 -14.70 32.38 11.08
CA ASP A 11 -13.32 31.89 11.09
C ASP A 11 -13.01 31.10 12.36
N ALA A 12 -13.49 31.57 13.52
CA ALA A 12 -13.39 30.84 14.78
C ALA A 12 -14.06 29.46 14.70
N ALA A 13 -15.25 29.37 14.10
CA ALA A 13 -15.94 28.11 13.91
C ALA A 13 -15.21 27.15 12.95
N ARG A 14 -14.64 27.68 11.85
CA ARG A 14 -13.82 26.87 10.93
C ARG A 14 -12.60 26.29 11.63
N GLN A 15 -11.90 27.11 12.43
CA GLN A 15 -10.76 26.65 13.22
C GLN A 15 -11.15 25.60 14.24
N LEU A 16 -12.29 25.77 14.94
CA LEU A 16 -12.80 24.79 15.89
C LEU A 16 -13.09 23.44 15.22
N ILE A 17 -13.78 23.44 14.08
CA ILE A 17 -14.11 22.21 13.34
C ILE A 17 -12.84 21.53 12.82
N SER A 18 -11.85 22.31 12.34
CA SER A 18 -10.53 21.78 11.97
C SER A 18 -9.86 21.09 13.15
N ARG A 19 -9.81 21.75 14.33
CA ARG A 19 -9.23 21.19 15.56
C ARG A 19 -9.97 19.93 16.02
N LEU A 20 -11.31 19.92 15.97
CA LEU A 20 -12.12 18.74 16.29
C LEU A 20 -11.79 17.58 15.34
N THR A 21 -11.67 17.86 14.04
CA THR A 21 -11.36 16.86 13.02
C THR A 21 -9.97 16.27 13.25
N GLU A 22 -8.98 17.13 13.47
CA GLU A 22 -7.61 16.73 13.81
C GLU A 22 -7.56 15.92 15.12
N HIS A 23 -8.35 16.30 16.13
CA HIS A 23 -8.47 15.59 17.40
C HIS A 23 -9.08 14.20 17.20
N ALA A 24 -10.20 14.09 16.47
CA ALA A 24 -10.85 12.81 16.19
C ALA A 24 -9.92 11.85 15.43
N PHE A 25 -9.27 12.32 14.35
CA PHE A 25 -8.30 11.50 13.62
C PHE A 25 -7.07 11.15 14.46
N ARG A 26 -6.65 12.04 15.37
CA ARG A 26 -5.60 11.72 16.33
C ARG A 26 -6.03 10.57 17.23
N VAL A 27 -7.19 10.69 17.88
CA VAL A 27 -7.69 9.72 18.87
C VAL A 27 -7.76 8.35 18.20
N LEU A 28 -8.35 8.31 17.01
CA LEU A 28 -8.48 7.09 16.24
C LEU A 28 -7.13 6.47 15.83
N ASN A 29 -6.16 7.26 15.36
CA ASN A 29 -4.92 6.70 14.80
C ASN A 29 -3.81 6.47 15.83
N VAL A 30 -3.94 7.06 17.03
CA VAL A 30 -2.87 7.08 18.04
C VAL A 30 -3.39 6.63 19.39
N ASP A 31 -4.37 7.33 19.94
CA ASP A 31 -4.77 7.15 21.34
C ASP A 31 -5.52 5.81 21.51
N MET A 32 -6.31 5.42 20.50
CA MET A 32 -7.05 4.16 20.45
C MET A 32 -6.28 2.98 19.84
N ASP A 33 -5.01 3.11 19.45
CA ASP A 33 -4.26 1.99 18.88
C ASP A 33 -4.18 0.78 19.83
N PRO A 34 -3.96 0.93 21.16
CA PRO A 34 -4.00 -0.19 22.11
C PRO A 34 -5.36 -0.90 22.16
N PHE A 35 -6.45 -0.14 22.14
CA PHE A 35 -7.82 -0.68 22.08
C PHE A 35 -8.01 -1.53 20.82
N PHE A 36 -7.53 -1.03 19.67
CA PHE A 36 -7.59 -1.76 18.42
C PHE A 36 -6.74 -3.03 18.45
N GLU A 37 -5.52 -2.99 19.00
CA GLU A 37 -4.66 -4.17 19.12
C GLU A 37 -5.30 -5.26 20.00
N GLU A 38 -5.94 -4.88 21.10
CA GLU A 38 -6.61 -5.81 22.02
C GLU A 38 -7.82 -6.50 21.38
N HIS A 39 -8.67 -5.74 20.68
CA HIS A 39 -9.96 -6.24 20.22
C HIS A 39 -10.01 -6.65 18.74
N ALA A 40 -9.02 -6.30 17.91
CA ALA A 40 -9.03 -6.53 16.46
C ALA A 40 -9.32 -7.99 16.10
N LEU A 41 -8.69 -8.94 16.79
CA LEU A 41 -8.84 -10.37 16.49
C LEU A 41 -10.28 -10.89 16.70
N THR A 42 -11.11 -10.21 17.50
CA THR A 42 -12.53 -10.54 17.65
C THR A 42 -13.31 -10.33 16.33
N PHE A 43 -12.85 -9.41 15.48
CA PHE A 43 -13.45 -9.08 14.18
C PHE A 43 -12.92 -9.93 13.03
N ASP A 44 -12.13 -10.96 13.32
CA ASP A 44 -11.66 -11.93 12.35
C ASP A 44 -12.78 -12.90 11.92
N THR A 45 -13.76 -12.37 11.20
CA THR A 45 -14.87 -13.14 10.66
C THR A 45 -14.67 -13.36 9.16
N PRO A 46 -14.78 -14.60 8.64
CA PRO A 46 -14.73 -14.87 7.22
C PRO A 46 -15.75 -14.04 6.43
N VAL A 47 -15.40 -13.59 5.22
CA VAL A 47 -16.30 -12.79 4.38
C VAL A 47 -17.62 -13.53 4.08
N ALA A 48 -17.56 -14.86 3.94
CA ALA A 48 -18.75 -15.70 3.74
C ALA A 48 -19.78 -15.58 4.89
N ASP A 49 -19.30 -15.43 6.13
CA ASP A 49 -20.16 -15.31 7.32
C ASP A 49 -20.75 -13.91 7.45
N LEU A 50 -20.05 -12.89 6.93
CA LEU A 50 -20.57 -11.51 6.84
C LEU A 50 -21.72 -11.42 5.82
N VAL A 51 -21.54 -12.02 4.64
CA VAL A 51 -22.56 -12.01 3.57
C VAL A 51 -23.83 -12.76 3.98
N SER A 52 -23.70 -13.81 4.79
CA SER A 52 -24.83 -14.60 5.28
C SER A 52 -25.56 -13.97 6.48
N GLY A 53 -25.11 -12.82 7.00
CA GLY A 53 -25.67 -12.16 8.18
C GLY A 53 -25.43 -12.89 9.50
N ARG A 54 -24.75 -14.04 9.48
CA ARG A 54 -24.39 -14.83 10.68
C ARG A 54 -23.17 -14.28 11.43
N GLY A 55 -22.44 -13.35 10.81
CA GLY A 55 -21.24 -12.74 11.39
C GLY A 55 -21.50 -11.68 12.47
N HIS A 56 -22.75 -11.27 12.72
CA HIS A 56 -23.06 -10.29 13.76
C HIS A 56 -23.22 -10.95 15.13
N LYS A 57 -22.10 -11.28 15.77
CA LYS A 57 -22.10 -11.78 17.15
C LYS A 57 -22.40 -10.65 18.13
N ASN A 58 -23.13 -10.96 19.21
CA ASN A 58 -23.37 -10.02 20.33
C ASN A 58 -22.05 -9.46 20.90
N GLU A 59 -20.98 -10.25 20.86
CA GLU A 59 -19.62 -9.86 21.26
C GLU A 59 -19.10 -8.66 20.46
N LEU A 60 -19.35 -8.59 19.14
CA LEU A 60 -18.90 -7.47 18.31
C LEU A 60 -19.61 -6.17 18.69
N HIS A 61 -20.89 -6.27 19.06
CA HIS A 61 -21.66 -5.12 19.52
C HIS A 61 -21.20 -4.65 20.91
N GLN A 62 -20.84 -5.58 21.81
CA GLN A 62 -20.28 -5.22 23.12
C GLN A 62 -18.96 -4.45 22.97
N VAL A 63 -18.05 -4.90 22.11
CA VAL A 63 -16.80 -4.18 21.83
C VAL A 63 -17.09 -2.79 21.24
N TYR A 64 -18.11 -2.66 20.39
CA TYR A 64 -18.52 -1.35 19.87
C TYR A 64 -19.03 -0.40 20.96
N LEU A 65 -19.76 -0.88 21.96
CA LEU A 65 -20.20 -0.03 23.07
C LEU A 65 -19.01 0.50 23.88
N LEU A 66 -17.99 -0.34 24.12
CA LEU A 66 -16.74 0.09 24.76
C LEU A 66 -16.00 1.14 23.91
N TYR A 67 -15.99 0.97 22.59
CA TYR A 67 -15.41 1.95 21.67
C TYR A 67 -16.13 3.30 21.74
N VAL A 68 -17.46 3.31 21.82
CA VAL A 68 -18.24 4.55 21.95
C VAL A 68 -17.96 5.25 23.29
N GLU A 69 -17.86 4.50 24.39
CA GLU A 69 -17.53 5.06 25.71
C GLU A 69 -16.14 5.72 25.71
N GLU A 70 -15.15 5.11 25.06
CA GLU A 70 -13.80 5.68 24.93
C GLU A 70 -13.82 6.95 24.04
N LEU A 71 -14.59 6.94 22.95
CA LEU A 71 -14.77 8.12 22.10
C LEU A 71 -15.46 9.27 22.84
N GLU A 72 -16.49 8.99 23.65
CA GLU A 72 -17.18 9.97 24.47
C GLU A 72 -16.22 10.61 25.48
N THR A 73 -15.39 9.80 26.13
CA THR A 73 -14.34 10.28 27.05
C THR A 73 -13.39 11.25 26.35
N HIS A 74 -12.88 10.89 25.18
CA HIS A 74 -11.98 11.76 24.41
C HIS A 74 -12.66 13.01 23.84
N LEU A 75 -13.96 12.94 23.57
CA LEU A 75 -14.75 14.08 23.12
C LEU A 75 -14.97 15.06 24.26
N ASP A 76 -15.30 14.58 25.46
CA ASP A 76 -15.44 15.40 26.66
C ASP A 76 -14.13 16.11 27.03
N GLU A 77 -12.99 15.42 26.91
CA GLU A 77 -11.66 16.04 27.05
C GLU A 77 -11.46 17.19 26.05
N PHE A 78 -11.84 17.00 24.78
CA PHE A 78 -11.75 18.05 23.76
C PHE A 78 -12.63 19.24 24.09
N ILE A 79 -13.90 19.01 24.47
CA ILE A 79 -14.88 20.05 24.80
C ILE A 79 -14.38 20.90 25.97
N GLN A 80 -13.84 20.26 27.01
CA GLN A 80 -13.26 20.95 28.17
C GLN A 80 -12.03 21.79 27.77
N ASN A 81 -11.17 21.27 26.91
CA ASN A 81 -9.98 21.98 26.43
C ASN A 81 -10.32 23.21 25.56
N GLU A 82 -11.42 23.15 24.82
CA GLU A 82 -11.91 24.28 24.01
C GLU A 82 -12.75 25.29 24.84
N GLY A 83 -13.00 24.99 26.13
CA GLY A 83 -13.64 25.92 27.07
C GLY A 83 -15.18 25.92 27.03
N PHE A 84 -15.81 24.90 26.47
CA PHE A 84 -17.26 24.75 26.48
C PHE A 84 -17.74 24.11 27.78
N ALA A 85 -18.93 24.49 28.26
CA ALA A 85 -19.48 23.95 29.50
C ALA A 85 -20.10 22.55 29.31
N SER A 86 -20.47 22.19 28.08
CA SER A 86 -21.04 20.89 27.74
C SER A 86 -20.85 20.53 26.27
N SER A 87 -20.94 19.23 25.95
CA SER A 87 -20.94 18.73 24.56
C SER A 87 -22.05 19.35 23.73
N LYS A 88 -23.24 19.48 24.31
CA LYS A 88 -24.40 20.09 23.66
C LYS A 88 -24.14 21.52 23.19
N GLU A 89 -23.52 22.35 24.03
CA GLU A 89 -23.17 23.73 23.69
C GLU A 89 -22.17 23.79 22.51
N CYS A 90 -21.15 22.93 22.54
CA CYS A 90 -20.16 22.83 21.45
C CYS A 90 -20.83 22.43 20.13
N PHE A 91 -21.71 21.41 20.14
CA PHE A 91 -22.40 20.95 18.93
C PHE A 91 -23.44 21.94 18.41
N GLU A 92 -24.14 22.68 19.28
CA GLU A 92 -25.04 23.76 18.86
C GLU A 92 -24.27 24.87 18.13
N PHE A 93 -23.08 25.22 18.64
CA PHE A 93 -22.19 26.17 17.98
C PHE A 93 -21.71 25.67 16.60
N ILE A 94 -21.23 24.42 16.53
CA ILE A 94 -20.81 23.77 15.28
C ILE A 94 -21.97 23.70 14.28
N GLN A 95 -23.16 23.27 14.70
CA GLN A 95 -24.32 23.11 13.83
C GLN A 95 -24.77 24.45 13.24
N SER A 96 -24.73 25.52 14.05
CA SER A 96 -25.01 26.88 13.59
C SER A 96 -24.02 27.32 12.52
N ALA A 97 -22.72 27.07 12.73
CA ALA A 97 -21.68 27.40 11.77
C ALA A 97 -21.79 26.60 10.47
N VAL A 98 -22.01 25.29 10.55
CA VAL A 98 -22.22 24.41 9.39
C VAL A 98 -23.43 24.88 8.58
N SER A 99 -24.54 25.20 9.23
CA SER A 99 -25.75 25.69 8.55
C SER A 99 -25.48 26.98 7.77
N ARG A 100 -24.69 27.91 8.33
CA ARG A 100 -24.26 29.13 7.64
C ARG A 100 -23.33 28.82 6.46
N ASP A 101 -22.37 27.92 6.64
CA ASP A 101 -21.43 27.52 5.60
C ASP A 101 -22.15 26.86 4.41
N VAL A 102 -23.12 25.99 4.66
CA VAL A 102 -23.94 25.34 3.62
C VAL A 102 -24.71 26.37 2.80
N ILE A 103 -25.33 27.36 3.45
CA ILE A 103 -26.01 28.45 2.75
C ILE A 103 -25.03 29.23 1.88
N ARG A 104 -23.86 29.58 2.43
CA ARG A 104 -22.81 30.32 1.72
C ARG A 104 -22.24 29.55 0.54
N GLN A 105 -22.00 28.25 0.69
CA GLN A 105 -21.54 27.39 -0.39
C GLN A 105 -22.59 27.27 -1.49
N LYS A 106 -23.87 27.15 -1.14
CA LYS A 106 -24.97 27.12 -2.11
C LYS A 106 -25.05 28.42 -2.91
N GLU A 107 -24.93 29.56 -2.25
CA GLU A 107 -24.88 30.88 -2.92
C GLU A 107 -23.65 31.01 -3.82
N HIS A 108 -22.48 30.59 -3.34
CA HIS A 108 -21.25 30.61 -4.12
C HIS A 108 -21.35 29.72 -5.36
N MET A 109 -21.90 28.51 -5.22
CA MET A 109 -22.12 27.59 -6.34
C MET A 109 -23.10 28.15 -7.36
N ALA A 110 -24.19 28.80 -6.90
CA ALA A 110 -25.14 29.46 -7.80
C ALA A 110 -24.48 30.58 -8.61
N ARG A 111 -23.64 31.42 -7.96
CA ARG A 111 -22.88 32.48 -8.66
C ARG A 111 -21.85 31.91 -9.64
N LEU A 112 -21.16 30.83 -9.26
CA LEU A 112 -20.20 30.16 -10.14
C LEU A 112 -20.90 29.56 -11.36
N GLN A 113 -22.05 28.91 -11.17
CA GLN A 113 -22.85 28.36 -12.26
C GLN A 113 -23.37 29.45 -13.19
N GLU A 114 -23.81 30.59 -12.65
CA GLU A 114 -24.20 31.75 -13.45
C GLU A 114 -23.01 32.28 -14.27
N HIS A 115 -21.84 32.41 -13.65
CA HIS A 115 -20.64 32.87 -14.34
C HIS A 115 -20.20 31.91 -15.45
N LEU A 116 -20.25 30.60 -15.21
CA LEU A 116 -19.99 29.57 -16.22
C LEU A 116 -20.98 29.66 -17.39
N GLN A 117 -22.27 29.85 -17.11
CA GLN A 117 -23.28 30.03 -18.15
C GLN A 117 -23.04 31.32 -18.95
N GLN A 118 -22.62 32.41 -18.29
CA GLN A 118 -22.26 33.65 -18.98
C GLN A 118 -21.04 33.47 -19.88
N MET A 119 -19.99 32.81 -19.40
CA MET A 119 -18.80 32.49 -20.21
C MET A 119 -19.13 31.58 -21.39
N GLN A 120 -19.97 30.58 -21.19
CA GLN A 120 -20.42 29.69 -22.26
C GLN A 120 -21.19 30.49 -23.32
N ARG A 121 -22.11 31.37 -22.92
CA ARG A 121 -22.83 32.23 -23.86
C ARG A 121 -21.92 33.21 -24.60
N SER A 122 -20.91 33.79 -23.94
CA SER A 122 -19.95 34.67 -24.61
C SER A 122 -19.09 33.91 -25.61
N TRP A 123 -18.67 32.68 -25.26
CA TRP A 123 -17.93 31.81 -26.18
C TRP A 123 -18.77 31.42 -27.40
N GLU A 124 -20.03 31.00 -27.20
CA GLU A 124 -20.96 30.68 -28.28
C GLU A 124 -21.22 31.89 -29.20
N ALA A 125 -21.31 33.10 -28.63
CA ALA A 125 -21.46 34.33 -29.41
C ALA A 125 -20.21 34.68 -30.23
N GLU A 126 -19.01 34.54 -29.65
CA GLU A 126 -17.74 34.76 -30.37
C GLU A 126 -17.55 33.75 -31.51
N PHE A 127 -17.94 32.49 -31.29
CA PHE A 127 -17.85 31.46 -32.32
C PHE A 127 -18.81 31.73 -33.49
N ASN A 128 -20.07 32.08 -33.20
CA ASN A 128 -21.05 32.41 -34.24
C ASN A 128 -20.69 33.69 -35.02
N ASP A 129 -20.08 34.70 -34.38
CA ASP A 129 -19.59 35.91 -35.07
C ASP A 129 -18.39 35.60 -35.98
N SER A 130 -17.59 34.59 -35.65
CA SER A 130 -16.46 34.13 -36.47
C SER A 130 -16.86 33.28 -37.69
N GLU A 131 -17.93 32.47 -37.59
CA GLU A 131 -18.50 31.75 -38.75
C GLU A 131 -19.19 32.70 -39.73
N THR A 132 -19.89 33.72 -39.23
CA THR A 132 -20.60 34.69 -40.08
C THR A 132 -19.62 35.52 -40.92
N LYS A 133 -18.42 35.84 -40.40
CA LYS A 133 -17.38 36.57 -41.14
C LYS A 133 -16.61 35.73 -42.17
N ARG A 134 -16.63 34.39 -42.07
CA ARG A 134 -16.00 33.51 -43.07
C ARG A 134 -16.89 33.30 -44.31
N ASN A 135 -18.20 33.39 -44.17
CA ASN A 135 -19.13 33.21 -45.29
C ASN A 135 -19.26 34.43 -46.22
N ASP A 136 -18.71 35.60 -45.85
CA ASP A 136 -18.75 36.81 -46.69
C ASP A 136 -17.46 37.03 -47.53
N GLU A 137 -16.44 36.18 -47.40
CA GLU A 137 -15.19 36.26 -48.19
C GLU A 137 -14.94 35.06 -49.14
N GLU A 138 -15.84 34.08 -49.23
CA GLU A 138 -15.73 32.96 -50.17
C GLU A 138 -16.79 33.04 -51.30
N ASP A 139 -16.68 34.07 -52.13
CA ASP A 139 -17.12 34.03 -53.53
C ASP A 139 -15.93 34.28 -54.45
N LYS A 140 -15.01 33.30 -54.50
CA LYS A 140 -14.19 33.01 -55.69
C LYS A 140 -13.33 31.75 -55.57
N CYS A 141 -13.64 30.84 -56.50
CA CYS A 141 -12.80 29.80 -57.11
C CYS A 141 -12.72 28.41 -56.44
N SER A 142 -13.54 27.53 -57.02
CA SER A 142 -13.29 26.12 -57.39
C SER A 142 -11.87 25.57 -57.16
N ASP A 143 -11.75 24.38 -56.55
CA ASP A 143 -11.60 23.08 -57.25
C ASP A 143 -10.88 22.04 -56.35
N ASP A 144 -11.39 20.81 -56.35
CA ASP A 144 -10.72 19.53 -56.06
C ASP A 144 -9.95 19.30 -54.73
N ASN A 145 -10.55 18.53 -53.80
CA ASN A 145 -10.19 17.11 -53.55
C ASN A 145 -10.80 16.54 -52.25
N ASN A 146 -11.16 15.26 -52.35
CA ASN A 146 -11.42 14.30 -51.27
C ASN A 146 -10.46 14.44 -50.08
N ASP A 147 -10.99 14.40 -48.85
CA ASP A 147 -10.58 13.34 -47.93
C ASP A 147 -11.61 13.13 -46.82
N ASP A 148 -11.85 11.85 -46.54
CA ASP A 148 -12.85 11.35 -45.62
C ASP A 148 -12.50 11.70 -44.17
N ASN A 149 -13.40 12.44 -43.54
CA ASN A 149 -14.07 12.07 -42.29
C ASN A 149 -13.32 11.07 -41.37
N ASP A 150 -12.76 11.57 -40.27
CA ASP A 150 -13.10 11.01 -38.95
C ASP A 150 -12.85 12.05 -37.85
N GLY A 151 -13.96 12.46 -37.25
CA GLY A 151 -14.02 13.51 -36.25
C GLY A 151 -13.49 13.07 -34.88
N ASP A 152 -12.71 13.97 -34.28
CA ASP A 152 -12.54 14.03 -32.82
C ASP A 152 -12.62 15.49 -32.38
N GLY A 153 -13.76 16.11 -32.73
CA GLY A 153 -14.13 17.44 -32.30
C GLY A 153 -15.12 17.38 -31.15
N PHE A 154 -14.71 16.93 -29.95
CA PHE A 154 -15.42 17.25 -28.69
C PHE A 154 -14.52 17.08 -27.45
N GLY A 155 -13.27 17.56 -27.53
CA GLY A 155 -12.44 17.80 -26.36
C GLY A 155 -12.73 19.16 -25.72
N MET A 156 -13.98 19.42 -25.30
CA MET A 156 -14.27 20.54 -24.41
C MET A 156 -13.46 20.32 -23.13
N ASN A 157 -12.29 20.98 -23.05
CA ASN A 157 -11.49 21.11 -21.84
C ASN A 157 -12.35 21.85 -20.81
N VAL A 158 -13.19 21.11 -20.08
CA VAL A 158 -13.89 21.63 -18.90
C VAL A 158 -12.79 22.18 -17.98
N PRO A 159 -12.78 23.48 -17.67
CA PRO A 159 -11.69 24.06 -16.91
C PRO A 159 -11.50 23.30 -15.60
N LEU A 160 -10.28 22.81 -15.35
CA LEU A 160 -9.87 22.12 -14.13
C LEU A 160 -10.16 22.90 -12.82
N MET A 161 -10.65 24.15 -12.91
CA MET A 161 -11.09 24.99 -11.79
C MET A 161 -12.22 24.38 -10.94
N LEU A 162 -12.97 23.40 -11.44
CA LEU A 162 -14.01 22.71 -10.66
C LEU A 162 -13.45 21.71 -9.63
N PHE A 163 -12.17 21.34 -9.70
CA PHE A 163 -11.56 20.33 -8.82
C PHE A 163 -10.91 20.89 -7.54
N CYS A 164 -10.86 22.22 -7.39
CA CYS A 164 -10.28 22.87 -6.21
C CYS A 164 -11.34 23.56 -5.35
N GLN A 165 -12.48 22.90 -5.11
CA GLN A 165 -13.46 23.42 -4.16
C GLN A 165 -12.96 23.19 -2.72
N PRO A 166 -12.94 24.22 -1.86
CA PRO A 166 -12.64 24.05 -0.45
C PRO A 166 -13.62 23.04 0.16
N ILE A 167 -13.10 22.09 0.94
CA ILE A 167 -13.94 21.12 1.66
C ILE A 167 -14.90 21.89 2.57
N GLY A 168 -16.20 21.61 2.44
CA GLY A 168 -17.21 22.24 3.28
C GLY A 168 -17.13 21.79 4.72
N LEU A 169 -17.56 22.66 5.65
CA LEU A 169 -17.57 22.33 7.07
C LEU A 169 -18.48 21.13 7.37
N ASP A 170 -19.58 21.00 6.64
CA ASP A 170 -20.47 19.85 6.69
C ASP A 170 -19.73 18.53 6.40
N THR A 171 -18.89 18.52 5.35
CA THR A 171 -18.12 17.32 4.97
C THR A 171 -17.11 16.92 6.05
N LEU A 172 -16.45 17.90 6.68
CA LEU A 172 -15.51 17.63 7.78
C LEU A 172 -16.23 17.03 8.99
N ILE A 173 -17.35 17.61 9.39
CA ILE A 173 -18.15 17.11 10.52
C ILE A 173 -18.73 15.72 10.22
N ASN A 174 -19.29 15.52 9.03
CA ASN A 174 -19.80 14.21 8.63
C ASN A 174 -18.69 13.15 8.60
N SER A 175 -17.47 13.52 8.23
CA SER A 175 -16.32 12.62 8.32
C SER A 175 -16.03 12.23 9.77
N VAL A 176 -16.06 13.17 10.72
CA VAL A 176 -15.87 12.88 12.14
C VAL A 176 -16.99 12.01 12.70
N LEU A 177 -18.25 12.34 12.40
CA LEU A 177 -19.42 11.58 12.88
C LEU A 177 -19.41 10.15 12.33
N SER A 178 -19.01 9.96 11.07
CA SER A 178 -18.93 8.64 10.44
C SER A 178 -17.98 7.69 11.16
N ILE A 179 -16.96 8.21 11.87
CA ILE A 179 -16.01 7.40 12.65
C ILE A 179 -16.68 6.75 13.87
N SER A 180 -17.72 7.39 14.41
CA SER A 180 -18.50 6.85 15.53
C SER A 180 -19.49 5.77 15.10
N GLU A 181 -19.78 5.65 13.80
CA GLU A 181 -20.77 4.70 13.31
C GLU A 181 -20.25 3.26 13.34
N TYR A 182 -21.12 2.34 13.75
CA TYR A 182 -20.80 0.91 13.80
C TYR A 182 -20.25 0.32 12.50
N PRO A 183 -20.79 0.60 11.29
CA PRO A 183 -20.24 0.06 10.05
C PRO A 183 -18.79 0.47 9.81
N THR A 184 -18.46 1.74 10.08
CA THR A 184 -17.10 2.28 9.94
C THR A 184 -16.17 1.63 10.96
N PHE A 185 -16.57 1.59 12.23
CA PHE A 185 -15.85 0.91 13.29
C PHE A 185 -15.57 -0.56 12.95
N ALA A 186 -16.59 -1.32 12.57
CA ALA A 186 -16.46 -2.73 12.23
C ALA A 186 -15.53 -2.95 11.02
N ASN A 187 -15.55 -2.05 10.04
CA ASN A 187 -14.62 -2.11 8.92
C ASN A 187 -13.17 -1.86 9.36
N MET A 188 -12.92 -0.83 10.18
CA MET A 188 -11.60 -0.55 10.72
C MET A 188 -11.05 -1.74 11.53
N MET A 189 -11.87 -2.33 12.38
CA MET A 189 -11.51 -3.51 13.16
C MET A 189 -11.11 -4.70 12.29
N ARG A 190 -11.87 -4.96 11.21
CA ARG A 190 -11.54 -6.04 10.27
C ARG A 190 -10.22 -5.79 9.55
N VAL A 191 -9.98 -4.55 9.11
CA VAL A 191 -8.71 -4.18 8.48
C VAL A 191 -7.55 -4.34 9.47
N LYS A 192 -7.71 -3.91 10.72
CA LYS A 192 -6.72 -4.12 11.78
C LYS A 192 -6.48 -5.60 12.07
N ALA A 193 -7.52 -6.43 12.09
CA ALA A 193 -7.41 -7.88 12.27
C ALA A 193 -6.60 -8.54 11.14
N GLN A 194 -6.88 -8.14 9.88
CA GLN A 194 -6.14 -8.61 8.72
C GLN A 194 -4.67 -8.17 8.76
N GLN A 195 -4.40 -6.94 9.18
CA GLN A 195 -3.03 -6.44 9.37
C GLN A 195 -2.30 -7.23 10.46
N ALA A 196 -2.95 -7.48 11.60
CA ALA A 196 -2.39 -8.27 12.70
C ALA A 196 -2.04 -9.70 12.24
N LYS A 197 -2.94 -10.36 11.50
CA LYS A 197 -2.68 -11.68 10.90
C LYS A 197 -1.53 -11.68 9.92
N LEU A 198 -1.44 -10.65 9.07
CA LEU A 198 -0.34 -10.53 8.12
C LEU A 198 0.99 -10.40 8.84
N VAL A 199 1.05 -9.57 9.89
CA VAL A 199 2.25 -9.42 10.73
C VAL A 199 2.60 -10.74 11.42
N GLN A 200 1.63 -11.43 12.03
CA GLN A 200 1.84 -12.72 12.67
C GLN A 200 2.36 -13.76 11.68
N LYS A 201 1.78 -13.83 10.47
CA LYS A 201 2.24 -14.73 9.40
C LYS A 201 3.69 -14.43 9.00
N ILE A 202 4.06 -13.16 8.86
CA ILE A 202 5.44 -12.75 8.55
C ILE A 202 6.39 -13.18 9.67
N GLU A 203 5.98 -13.06 10.93
CA GLU A 203 6.79 -13.47 12.08
C GLU A 203 6.93 -15.00 12.20
N ASP A 204 5.86 -15.75 11.94
CA ASP A 204 5.87 -17.22 11.90
C ASP A 204 6.74 -17.72 10.74
N GLU A 205 6.63 -17.13 9.55
CA GLU A 205 7.50 -17.45 8.43
C GLU A 205 8.96 -17.12 8.72
N ALA A 206 9.24 -16.02 9.43
CA ALA A 206 10.60 -15.69 9.85
C ALA A 206 11.15 -16.72 10.84
N ARG A 207 10.35 -17.15 11.82
CA ARG A 207 10.72 -18.21 12.76
C ARG A 207 10.96 -19.54 12.07
N GLN A 208 10.09 -19.92 11.13
CA GLN A 208 10.26 -21.15 10.35
C GLN A 208 11.54 -21.10 9.52
N ARG A 209 11.87 -19.96 8.91
CA ARG A 209 13.13 -19.79 8.17
C ARG A 209 14.36 -19.99 9.04
N ASP A 210 14.33 -19.55 10.30
CA ASP A 210 15.45 -19.74 11.21
C ASP A 210 15.63 -21.23 11.57
N VAL A 211 14.53 -21.97 11.74
CA VAL A 211 14.57 -23.44 11.92
C VAL A 211 15.09 -24.14 10.66
N ASP A 212 14.56 -23.78 9.49
CA ASP A 212 14.96 -24.38 8.21
C ASP A 212 16.44 -24.15 7.90
N LYS A 213 17.00 -23.01 8.30
CA LYS A 213 18.44 -22.72 8.17
C LYS A 213 19.29 -23.68 8.99
N VAL A 214 18.89 -23.96 10.24
CA VAL A 214 19.62 -24.89 11.12
C VAL A 214 19.54 -26.31 10.57
N THR A 215 18.34 -26.77 10.23
CA THR A 215 18.13 -28.11 9.64
C THR A 215 18.92 -28.28 8.36
N ARG A 216 18.95 -27.27 7.49
CA ARG A 216 19.70 -27.33 6.23
C ARG A 216 21.19 -27.31 6.45
N ALA A 217 21.70 -26.49 7.37
CA ALA A 217 23.12 -26.49 7.71
C ALA A 217 23.55 -27.87 8.24
N GLN A 218 22.65 -28.60 8.90
CA GLN A 218 22.89 -29.98 9.31
C GLN A 218 22.85 -30.95 8.11
N GLN A 219 21.84 -30.86 7.23
CA GLN A 219 21.75 -31.68 6.02
C GLN A 219 22.96 -31.51 5.10
N LEU A 220 23.45 -30.28 4.92
CA LEU A 220 24.67 -30.00 4.15
C LEU A 220 25.94 -30.53 4.82
N ARG A 221 25.94 -30.82 6.13
CA ARG A 221 27.07 -31.50 6.79
C ARG A 221 27.00 -33.00 6.67
N GLU A 222 25.79 -33.56 6.59
CA GLU A 222 25.50 -35.00 6.57
C GLU A 222 25.35 -35.54 5.14
N LEU A 223 26.00 -34.90 4.15
CA LEU A 223 25.96 -35.12 2.68
C LEU A 223 25.92 -36.57 2.15
N ARG A 224 26.12 -37.59 3.00
CA ARG A 224 26.14 -39.01 2.62
C ARG A 224 24.76 -39.66 2.44
N ASP A 225 23.69 -39.10 3.00
CA ASP A 225 22.35 -39.72 2.97
C ASP A 225 21.28 -38.79 2.36
N LEU A 226 21.68 -37.94 1.41
CA LEU A 226 20.76 -36.96 0.83
C LEU A 226 19.71 -37.61 -0.06
N ASP A 227 18.46 -37.39 0.31
CA ASP A 227 17.33 -37.36 -0.63
C ASP A 227 17.46 -36.08 -1.49
N ASP A 228 18.43 -36.11 -2.42
CA ASP A 228 18.93 -34.95 -3.21
C ASP A 228 17.84 -34.15 -3.94
N GLY A 229 16.69 -34.78 -4.22
CA GLY A 229 15.54 -34.10 -4.82
C GLY A 229 14.95 -32.99 -3.94
N ASN A 230 15.13 -33.06 -2.61
CA ASN A 230 14.51 -32.11 -1.68
C ASN A 230 15.29 -30.78 -1.59
N LEU A 231 16.62 -30.82 -1.58
CA LEU A 231 17.45 -29.61 -1.45
C LEU A 231 17.37 -28.72 -2.71
N PHE A 232 17.50 -29.31 -3.90
CA PHE A 232 17.39 -28.53 -5.13
C PHE A 232 15.97 -27.94 -5.31
N GLY A 233 14.93 -28.72 -5.01
CA GLY A 233 13.54 -28.24 -5.01
C GLY A 233 13.34 -27.06 -4.05
N THR A 234 13.95 -27.12 -2.87
CA THR A 234 13.93 -26.04 -1.88
C THR A 234 14.67 -24.80 -2.38
N LEU A 235 15.88 -24.95 -2.92
CA LEU A 235 16.64 -23.84 -3.50
C LEU A 235 15.84 -23.17 -4.62
N ARG A 236 15.29 -23.97 -5.54
CA ARG A 236 14.44 -23.47 -6.63
C ARG A 236 13.28 -22.64 -6.12
N LYS A 237 12.52 -23.16 -5.15
CA LYS A 237 11.37 -22.46 -4.56
C LYS A 237 11.78 -21.12 -3.97
N ARG A 238 12.94 -21.05 -3.31
CA ARG A 238 13.44 -19.82 -2.68
C ARG A 238 13.96 -18.81 -3.69
N VAL A 239 14.79 -19.24 -4.66
CA VAL A 239 15.28 -18.35 -5.73
C VAL A 239 14.11 -17.76 -6.54
N CYS A 240 13.07 -18.56 -6.80
CA CYS A 240 11.83 -18.07 -7.43
C CYS A 240 11.07 -17.09 -6.52
N GLY A 241 10.98 -17.37 -5.21
CA GLY A 241 10.30 -16.52 -4.23
C GLY A 241 10.97 -15.15 -4.02
N LEU A 242 12.27 -15.04 -4.31
CA LEU A 242 12.99 -13.77 -4.30
C LEU A 242 12.61 -12.86 -5.49
N GLN A 243 12.00 -13.40 -6.55
CA GLN A 243 11.62 -12.64 -7.73
C GLN A 243 10.24 -11.98 -7.53
N ARG A 244 10.17 -10.65 -7.70
CA ARG A 244 8.89 -9.91 -7.66
C ARG A 244 8.08 -10.01 -8.95
N ARG A 245 8.75 -10.34 -10.05
CA ARG A 245 8.22 -10.34 -11.42
C ARG A 245 7.76 -11.74 -11.83
N SER A 246 6.55 -11.88 -12.35
CA SER A 246 5.99 -13.19 -12.71
C SER A 246 6.73 -13.84 -13.89
N ASP A 247 7.11 -13.08 -14.91
CA ASP A 247 7.93 -13.55 -16.04
C ASP A 247 9.28 -14.11 -15.58
N MET A 248 9.87 -13.47 -14.57
CA MET A 248 11.10 -13.91 -13.93
C MET A 248 10.95 -15.24 -13.18
N VAL A 249 9.80 -15.45 -12.53
CA VAL A 249 9.49 -16.74 -11.88
C VAL A 249 9.41 -17.86 -12.92
N TYR A 250 8.74 -17.63 -14.05
CA TYR A 250 8.66 -18.63 -15.13
C TYR A 250 10.03 -18.97 -15.71
N GLN A 251 10.89 -17.95 -15.93
CA GLN A 251 12.27 -18.20 -16.38
C GLN A 251 13.08 -19.00 -15.37
N CYS A 252 12.98 -18.67 -14.07
CA CYS A 252 13.67 -19.43 -13.02
C CYS A 252 13.19 -20.88 -12.98
N GLN A 253 11.88 -21.13 -13.10
CA GLN A 253 11.33 -22.48 -13.12
C GLN A 253 11.77 -23.27 -14.35
N ALA A 254 11.90 -22.62 -15.51
CA ALA A 254 12.34 -23.26 -16.75
C ALA A 254 13.82 -23.65 -16.72
N VAL A 255 14.69 -22.78 -16.19
CA VAL A 255 16.14 -23.04 -16.09
C VAL A 255 16.44 -24.03 -14.96
N MET A 256 15.73 -23.93 -13.83
CA MET A 256 15.86 -24.84 -12.69
C MET A 256 14.90 -26.04 -12.81
N ASP A 257 14.95 -26.75 -13.95
CA ASP A 257 14.09 -27.91 -14.16
C ASP A 257 14.51 -29.08 -13.25
N GLY A 258 13.59 -29.49 -12.38
CA GLY A 258 13.81 -30.59 -11.43
C GLY A 258 14.03 -31.92 -12.13
N LYS A 259 13.37 -32.16 -13.28
CA LYS A 259 13.53 -33.44 -14.00
C LYS A 259 14.93 -33.58 -14.59
N THR A 260 15.46 -32.49 -15.16
CA THR A 260 16.82 -32.45 -15.69
C THR A 260 17.86 -32.59 -14.57
N TRP A 261 17.60 -31.97 -13.41
CA TRP A 261 18.42 -32.14 -12.21
C TRP A 261 18.45 -33.60 -11.73
N ASP A 262 17.28 -34.22 -11.52
CA ASP A 262 17.19 -35.60 -11.04
C ASP A 262 17.84 -36.57 -12.03
N ALA A 263 17.63 -36.36 -13.34
CA ALA A 263 18.26 -37.16 -14.39
C ALA A 263 19.79 -37.03 -14.39
N MET A 264 20.33 -35.84 -14.07
CA MET A 264 21.76 -35.62 -13.94
C MET A 264 22.34 -36.36 -12.73
N ILE A 265 21.69 -36.26 -11.56
CA ILE A 265 22.14 -36.93 -10.33
C ILE A 265 22.11 -38.46 -10.49
N ILE A 266 21.02 -39.01 -11.04
CA ILE A 266 20.86 -40.47 -11.25
C ILE A 266 21.93 -41.05 -12.18
N ARG A 267 22.39 -40.28 -13.19
CA ARG A 267 23.40 -40.74 -14.15
C ARG A 267 24.80 -40.86 -13.53
N GLY A 268 25.05 -40.21 -12.39
CA GLY A 268 26.34 -40.23 -11.70
C GLY A 268 27.51 -39.71 -12.54
N ASP A 269 28.74 -40.02 -12.10
CA ASP A 269 30.06 -39.54 -12.59
C ASP A 269 30.32 -39.60 -14.12
N SER A 270 29.43 -40.20 -14.91
CA SER A 270 29.40 -39.99 -16.36
C SER A 270 28.90 -38.58 -16.66
N ALA A 271 29.74 -37.57 -16.36
CA ALA A 271 29.54 -36.18 -16.75
C ALA A 271 29.61 -36.07 -18.27
N ASP A 272 28.53 -36.49 -18.93
CA ASP A 272 28.30 -36.24 -20.34
C ASP A 272 28.33 -34.73 -20.58
N GLY A 273 28.70 -34.32 -21.80
CA GLY A 273 28.76 -32.89 -22.13
C GLY A 273 27.44 -32.16 -21.88
N THR A 274 26.31 -32.88 -21.86
CA THR A 274 24.97 -32.38 -21.55
C THR A 274 24.83 -31.96 -20.09
N SER A 275 25.25 -32.79 -19.14
CA SER A 275 25.18 -32.53 -17.69
C SER A 275 26.07 -31.35 -17.31
N LYS A 276 27.29 -31.29 -17.85
CA LYS A 276 28.18 -30.14 -17.66
C LYS A 276 27.57 -28.85 -18.21
N LYS A 277 27.03 -28.89 -19.42
CA LYS A 277 26.37 -27.72 -20.03
C LYS A 277 25.17 -27.24 -19.21
N PHE A 278 24.37 -28.16 -18.69
CA PHE A 278 23.27 -27.84 -17.81
C PHE A 278 23.76 -27.16 -16.52
N LEU A 279 24.76 -27.72 -15.84
CA LEU A 279 25.34 -27.11 -14.63
C LEU A 279 25.93 -25.73 -14.88
N LEU A 280 26.67 -25.53 -15.97
CA LEU A 280 27.21 -24.21 -16.32
C LEU A 280 26.09 -23.18 -16.48
N THR A 281 25.02 -23.55 -17.20
CA THR A 281 23.85 -22.68 -17.40
C THR A 281 23.14 -22.38 -16.08
N LEU A 282 23.00 -23.38 -15.23
CA LEU A 282 22.33 -23.27 -13.94
C LEU A 282 23.13 -22.39 -12.96
N VAL A 283 24.42 -22.64 -12.81
CA VAL A 283 25.33 -21.86 -11.95
C VAL A 283 25.36 -20.41 -12.40
N ASP A 284 25.59 -20.17 -13.69
CA ASP A 284 25.62 -18.84 -14.28
C ASP A 284 24.30 -18.09 -14.04
N PHE A 285 23.17 -18.73 -14.32
CA PHE A 285 21.85 -18.14 -14.12
C PHE A 285 21.58 -17.80 -12.66
N VAL A 286 21.75 -18.75 -11.74
CA VAL A 286 21.42 -18.56 -10.32
C VAL A 286 22.30 -17.47 -9.71
N PHE A 287 23.61 -17.51 -9.93
CA PHE A 287 24.52 -16.53 -9.34
C PHE A 287 24.33 -15.13 -9.94
N HIS A 288 24.07 -14.99 -11.24
CA HIS A 288 23.70 -13.69 -11.81
C HIS A 288 22.43 -13.11 -11.20
N ARG A 289 21.44 -13.94 -10.89
CA ARG A 289 20.24 -13.47 -10.19
C ARG A 289 20.53 -13.04 -8.76
N LEU A 290 21.39 -13.76 -8.06
CA LEU A 290 21.79 -13.40 -6.70
C LEU A 290 22.60 -12.08 -6.68
N MET A 291 23.49 -11.85 -7.66
CA MET A 291 24.24 -10.59 -7.81
C MET A 291 23.29 -9.40 -8.01
N VAL A 292 22.24 -9.55 -8.83
CA VAL A 292 21.24 -8.48 -9.03
C VAL A 292 20.45 -8.18 -7.76
N LEU A 293 20.22 -9.18 -6.92
CA LEU A 293 19.45 -9.04 -5.69
C LEU A 293 20.29 -8.56 -4.49
N SER A 294 21.61 -8.77 -4.51
CA SER A 294 22.54 -8.34 -3.47
C SER A 294 23.75 -7.62 -4.08
N PRO A 295 23.59 -6.35 -4.49
CA PRO A 295 24.69 -5.58 -5.07
C PRO A 295 25.86 -5.39 -4.08
N ASP A 296 25.58 -5.42 -2.78
CA ASP A 296 26.60 -5.30 -1.72
C ASP A 296 27.52 -6.53 -1.65
N GLU A 297 27.10 -7.68 -2.18
CA GLU A 297 27.87 -8.93 -2.17
C GLU A 297 28.33 -9.36 -3.59
N ASP A 298 28.18 -8.52 -4.62
CA ASP A 298 28.47 -8.85 -6.04
C ASP A 298 29.85 -9.49 -6.23
N ASP A 299 30.92 -8.85 -5.73
CA ASP A 299 32.29 -9.37 -5.88
C ASP A 299 32.47 -10.75 -5.25
N LYS A 300 31.83 -10.98 -4.10
CA LYS A 300 31.94 -12.25 -3.37
C LYS A 300 31.17 -13.35 -4.09
N ILE A 301 29.93 -13.05 -4.52
CA ILE A 301 29.07 -13.96 -5.29
C ILE A 301 29.77 -14.34 -6.59
N ARG A 302 30.33 -13.36 -7.32
CA ARG A 302 31.06 -13.57 -8.57
C ARG A 302 32.29 -14.45 -8.39
N ASN A 303 33.08 -14.24 -7.34
CA ASN A 303 34.26 -15.05 -7.07
C ASN A 303 33.90 -16.51 -6.77
N ASP A 304 32.84 -16.76 -5.99
CA ASP A 304 32.38 -18.12 -5.74
C ASP A 304 31.75 -18.75 -6.99
N MET A 305 31.04 -17.98 -7.83
CA MET A 305 30.54 -18.42 -9.13
C MET A 305 31.68 -18.91 -10.03
N ILE A 306 32.75 -18.10 -10.20
CA ILE A 306 33.90 -18.45 -11.03
C ILE A 306 34.55 -19.75 -10.54
N LYS A 307 34.76 -19.88 -9.23
CA LYS A 307 35.31 -21.12 -8.64
C LYS A 307 34.46 -22.34 -8.98
N ILE A 308 33.14 -22.26 -8.80
CA ILE A 308 32.24 -23.37 -9.12
C ILE A 308 32.29 -23.70 -10.62
N LEU A 309 32.32 -22.70 -11.49
CA LEU A 309 32.44 -22.90 -12.94
C LEU A 309 33.76 -23.59 -13.32
N ASP A 310 34.87 -23.26 -12.65
CA ASP A 310 36.16 -23.94 -12.85
C ASP A 310 36.09 -25.41 -12.41
N MET A 311 35.42 -25.70 -11.28
CA MET A 311 35.25 -27.06 -10.76
C MET A 311 34.49 -27.97 -11.74
N VAL A 312 33.50 -27.45 -12.49
CA VAL A 312 32.70 -28.23 -13.47
C VAL A 312 33.58 -28.96 -14.50
N TRP A 313 34.78 -28.45 -14.79
CA TRP A 313 35.66 -29.03 -15.78
C TRP A 313 36.60 -30.10 -15.22
N GLY A 314 37.02 -29.99 -13.96
CA GLY A 314 38.10 -30.79 -13.38
C GLY A 314 37.72 -31.69 -12.20
N ASP A 315 36.63 -31.38 -11.49
CA ASP A 315 36.29 -32.03 -10.23
C ASP A 315 35.13 -33.04 -10.38
N PRO A 316 34.98 -33.98 -9.43
CA PRO A 316 33.82 -34.88 -9.36
C PRO A 316 32.50 -34.12 -9.33
N LEU A 317 31.47 -34.68 -9.96
CA LEU A 317 30.15 -34.04 -10.07
C LEU A 317 29.54 -33.74 -8.69
N GLU A 318 29.75 -34.65 -7.74
CA GLU A 318 29.29 -34.53 -6.35
C GLU A 318 29.86 -33.28 -5.65
N ASP A 319 31.16 -33.04 -5.81
CA ASP A 319 31.85 -31.89 -5.20
C ASP A 319 31.35 -30.56 -5.81
N VAL A 320 31.14 -30.54 -7.12
CA VAL A 320 30.60 -29.38 -7.85
C VAL A 320 29.18 -29.06 -7.39
N VAL A 321 28.31 -30.07 -7.33
CA VAL A 321 26.90 -29.93 -6.90
C VAL A 321 26.84 -29.46 -5.45
N THR A 322 27.66 -30.05 -4.58
CA THR A 322 27.74 -29.68 -3.17
C THR A 322 28.14 -28.23 -2.98
N SER A 323 29.24 -27.81 -3.63
CA SER A 323 29.73 -26.43 -3.59
C SER A 323 28.68 -25.45 -4.14
N PHE A 324 28.02 -25.80 -5.25
CA PHE A 324 26.93 -24.99 -5.82
C PHE A 324 25.78 -24.80 -4.83
N LEU A 325 25.24 -25.88 -4.26
CA LEU A 325 24.11 -25.81 -3.34
C LEU A 325 24.47 -25.05 -2.07
N GLU A 326 25.63 -25.34 -1.47
CA GLU A 326 26.10 -24.67 -0.25
C GLU A 326 26.18 -23.15 -0.46
N LYS A 327 26.90 -22.72 -1.51
CA LYS A 327 27.09 -21.30 -1.80
C LYS A 327 25.79 -20.61 -2.18
N ALA A 328 24.97 -21.21 -3.04
CA ALA A 328 23.69 -20.63 -3.42
C ALA A 328 22.77 -20.43 -2.20
N PHE A 329 22.71 -21.39 -1.28
CA PHE A 329 21.92 -21.24 -0.05
C PHE A 329 22.44 -20.14 0.87
N VAL A 330 23.75 -20.02 1.04
CA VAL A 330 24.36 -18.93 1.84
C VAL A 330 23.91 -17.57 1.33
N TYR A 331 23.95 -17.35 0.02
CA TYR A 331 23.56 -16.06 -0.58
C TYR A 331 22.04 -15.83 -0.54
N VAL A 332 21.24 -16.86 -0.80
CA VAL A 332 19.77 -16.77 -0.64
C VAL A 332 19.40 -16.43 0.81
N ASP A 333 20.06 -17.04 1.80
CA ASP A 333 19.86 -16.74 3.22
C ASP A 333 20.27 -15.31 3.59
N ALA A 334 21.36 -14.80 3.01
CA ALA A 334 21.80 -13.42 3.18
C ALA A 334 20.78 -12.42 2.61
N ILE A 335 20.30 -12.64 1.38
CA ILE A 335 19.29 -11.79 0.73
C ILE A 335 17.96 -11.82 1.50
N ASP A 336 17.51 -12.99 1.94
CA ASP A 336 16.29 -13.12 2.73
C ASP A 336 16.40 -12.37 4.07
N ASN A 337 17.58 -12.44 4.70
CA ASN A 337 17.86 -11.68 5.92
C ASN A 337 17.83 -10.17 5.68
N GLN A 338 18.51 -9.68 4.63
CA GLN A 338 18.50 -8.27 4.25
C GLN A 338 17.07 -7.78 3.99
N THR A 339 16.29 -8.57 3.24
CA THR A 339 14.88 -8.28 2.94
C THR A 339 14.03 -8.23 4.22
N ALA A 340 14.20 -9.19 5.13
CA ALA A 340 13.50 -9.22 6.40
C ALA A 340 13.87 -8.03 7.31
N VAL A 341 15.15 -7.66 7.36
CA VAL A 341 15.63 -6.48 8.10
C VAL A 341 15.02 -5.21 7.54
N PHE A 342 14.99 -5.05 6.21
CA PHE A 342 14.37 -3.91 5.55
C PHE A 342 12.87 -3.79 5.88
N ILE A 343 12.12 -4.90 5.79
CA ILE A 343 10.69 -4.93 6.14
C ILE A 343 10.50 -4.53 7.61
N ARG A 344 11.26 -5.13 8.54
CA ARG A 344 11.19 -4.78 9.97
C ARG A 344 11.54 -3.32 10.21
N ALA A 345 12.54 -2.78 9.51
CA ALA A 345 12.93 -1.37 9.62
C ALA A 345 11.81 -0.44 9.14
N GLN A 346 11.15 -0.75 8.02
CA GLN A 346 9.98 0.01 7.56
C GLN A 346 8.81 -0.07 8.57
N THR A 347 8.52 -1.25 9.10
CA THR A 347 7.48 -1.41 10.13
C THR A 347 7.81 -0.63 11.39
N ARG A 348 9.07 -0.64 11.85
CA ARG A 348 9.53 0.16 13.01
C ARG A 348 9.47 1.65 12.73
N ALA A 349 9.94 2.11 11.57
CA ALA A 349 9.86 3.51 11.19
C ALA A 349 8.41 4.00 11.17
N ALA A 350 7.48 3.20 10.65
CA ALA A 350 6.05 3.50 10.70
C ALA A 350 5.53 3.62 12.15
N LYS A 351 5.95 2.71 13.05
CA LYS A 351 5.62 2.78 14.49
C LYS A 351 6.24 3.99 15.19
N ASP A 352 7.50 4.32 14.90
CA ASP A 352 8.20 5.46 15.49
C ASP A 352 7.62 6.79 15.02
N ILE A 353 7.23 6.89 13.75
CA ILE A 353 6.51 8.05 13.21
C ILE A 353 5.19 8.24 13.96
N ARG A 354 4.42 7.17 14.21
CA ARG A 354 3.20 7.21 15.05
C ARG A 354 3.52 7.65 16.49
N LYS A 355 4.57 7.10 17.11
CA LYS A 355 4.98 7.45 18.48
C LYS A 355 5.48 8.88 18.61
N ARG A 356 6.24 9.41 17.64
CA ARG A 356 6.69 10.81 17.63
C ARG A 356 5.52 11.77 17.44
N MET A 357 4.56 11.40 16.59
CA MET A 357 3.29 12.12 16.48
C MET A 357 2.53 12.13 17.83
N ALA A 358 2.62 11.07 18.63
CA ALA A 358 2.07 11.06 19.99
C ALA A 358 2.90 11.93 20.97
N ALA A 359 4.23 11.80 20.99
CA ALA A 359 5.11 12.45 21.98
C ALA A 359 5.23 13.97 21.81
N ASN A 360 5.30 14.47 20.57
CA ASN A 360 5.31 15.93 20.32
C ASN A 360 4.01 16.62 20.78
N ARG A 361 2.96 15.85 21.10
CA ARG A 361 1.68 16.38 21.60
C ARG A 361 1.67 16.56 23.12
N GLY A 362 2.35 15.71 23.89
CA GLY A 362 2.46 15.88 25.34
C GLY A 362 3.22 17.15 25.77
N LEU A 363 4.10 17.66 24.89
CA LEU A 363 4.83 18.91 25.10
C LEU A 363 4.00 20.17 24.80
N ARG A 364 2.95 20.07 23.98
CA ARG A 364 2.14 21.23 23.55
C ARG A 364 0.95 21.52 24.48
N ILE A 365 0.58 20.58 25.34
CA ILE A 365 -0.51 20.74 26.34
C ILE A 365 0.02 21.37 27.65
N LYS A 366 1.34 21.41 27.87
CA LYS A 366 1.97 21.99 29.07
C LYS A 366 2.51 23.41 28.89
N SER A 367 2.28 24.03 27.73
CA SER A 367 2.61 25.43 27.43
C SER A 367 1.32 26.22 27.29
#